data_AF-A0A950Q3D3-F1
#
_entry.id   AF-A0A950Q3D3-F1
#
_cell.length_a   1.000
_cell.length_b   1.000
_cell.length_c   1.000
_cell.angle_alpha   90.00
_cell.angle_beta   90.00
_cell.angle_gamma   90.00
#
_symmetry.space_group_name_H-M   'P 1'
#
loop_
_entity.id
_entity.type
_entity.pdbx_description
1 polymer ?
#
loop_
_entity_poly.entity_id
_entity_poly.type
_entity_poly.pdbx_seq_one_letter_code
_entity_poly.pdbx_strand_id
1 'polypeptide(L)' 'YLAAGRPVILEDTGFSAVLACGDGLLPFSSPGDARAAIKAVDSNYDHHCRAAREVAEEYFDSDVILTALLERAT' A
#
# COMPACT_ATOMS: atom_id res chain seq x y z
N TYR A 1 0.53 -6.64 -6.65
CA TYR A 1 -0.35 -7.07 -5.54
C TYR A 1 -1.43 -6.02 -5.28
N LEU A 2 -1.06 -4.81 -4.84
CA LEU A 2 -1.98 -3.70 -4.58
C LEU A 2 -2.96 -3.41 -5.73
N ALA A 3 -2.47 -3.25 -6.96
CA ALA A 3 -3.31 -3.00 -8.15
C ALA A 3 -4.35 -4.10 -8.45
N ALA A 4 -4.14 -5.33 -7.94
CA ALA A 4 -5.10 -6.43 -8.05
C ALA A 4 -6.09 -6.46 -6.86
N GLY A 5 -6.12 -5.41 -6.02
CA GLY A 5 -6.93 -5.35 -4.81
C GLY A 5 -6.48 -6.31 -3.72
N ARG A 6 -5.22 -6.75 -3.73
CA ARG A 6 -4.69 -7.68 -2.72
C ARG A 6 -3.97 -6.90 -1.62
N PRO A 7 -4.42 -6.97 -0.35
CA PRO A 7 -3.74 -6.36 0.77
C PRO A 7 -2.29 -6.83 0.88
N VAL A 8 -1.40 -5.93 1.31
CA VAL A 8 0.02 -6.21 1.47
C VAL A 8 0.43 -5.91 2.90
N ILE A 9 1.09 -6.87 3.52
CA ILE A 9 1.77 -6.71 4.81
C ILE A 9 3.27 -6.76 4.49
N LEU A 10 3.98 -5.67 4.72
CA LEU A 10 5.36 -5.48 4.26
C LEU A 10 6.23 -4.94 5.40
N GLU A 11 7.46 -5.43 5.50
CA GLU A 11 8.42 -4.92 6.47
C GLU A 11 8.75 -3.47 6.16
N ASP A 12 8.67 -2.59 7.16
CA ASP A 12 8.92 -1.18 6.97
C ASP A 12 10.42 -0.87 6.89
N THR A 13 10.91 -0.76 5.67
CA THR A 13 12.28 -0.31 5.36
C THR A 13 12.33 1.15 4.91
N GLY A 14 11.29 1.95 5.23
CA GLY A 14 11.20 3.38 4.93
C GLY A 14 10.16 3.77 3.88
N PHE A 15 9.38 2.83 3.36
CA PHE A 15 8.31 3.16 2.39
C PHE A 15 7.15 3.90 3.05
N SER A 16 6.92 3.68 4.35
CA SER A 16 5.83 4.30 5.11
C SER A 16 5.96 5.82 5.22
N ALA A 17 7.16 6.36 4.96
CA ALA A 17 7.41 7.79 4.96
C ALA A 17 6.78 8.53 3.75
N VAL A 18 6.43 7.81 2.69
CA VAL A 18 5.96 8.40 1.42
C VAL A 18 4.68 7.78 0.87
N LEU A 19 4.18 6.70 1.48
CA LEU A 19 2.95 6.02 1.07
C LEU A 19 1.91 6.05 2.19
N ALA A 20 0.64 6.20 1.82
CA ALA A 20 -0.46 5.96 2.74
C ALA A 20 -0.44 4.51 3.23
N CYS A 21 -0.46 4.34 4.55
CA CYS A 21 -0.34 3.06 5.23
C CYS A 21 -1.45 2.88 6.27
N GLY A 22 -1.66 1.64 6.70
CA GLY A 22 -2.64 1.25 7.73
C GLY A 22 -3.82 0.47 7.14
N ASP A 23 -4.32 0.91 5.98
CA ASP A 23 -5.37 0.24 5.21
C ASP A 23 -4.81 -0.21 3.86
N GLY A 24 -5.10 -1.46 3.46
CA GLY A 24 -4.57 -2.09 2.24
C GLY A 24 -3.05 -2.34 2.17
N LEU A 25 -2.24 -1.47 2.76
CA LEU A 25 -0.78 -1.60 2.91
C LEU A 25 -0.41 -1.42 4.39
N LEU A 26 0.01 -2.51 5.04
CA LEU A 26 0.29 -2.54 6.48
C LEU A 26 1.78 -2.74 6.73
N PRO A 27 2.49 -1.72 7.26
CA PRO A 27 3.88 -1.87 7.66
C PRO A 27 4.02 -2.73 8.92
N PHE A 28 5.11 -3.47 9.02
CA PHE A 28 5.52 -4.13 10.27
C PHE A 28 7.02 -3.93 10.52
N SER A 29 7.43 -3.92 11.80
CA SER A 29 8.86 -3.86 12.18
C SER A 29 9.27 -5.01 13.09
N SER A 30 8.33 -5.88 13.45
CA SER A 30 8.56 -7.07 14.24
C SER A 30 7.63 -8.21 13.85
N PRO A 31 7.94 -9.46 14.21
CA PRO A 31 7.02 -10.58 14.03
C PRO A 31 5.68 -10.42 14.78
N GLY A 32 5.65 -9.64 15.87
CA GLY A 32 4.42 -9.33 16.60
C GLY A 32 3.50 -8.43 15.80
N ASP A 33 4.06 -7.38 15.21
CA ASP A 33 3.33 -6.43 14.35
C ASP A 33 2.81 -7.14 13.11
N ALA A 34 3.59 -8.02 12.50
CA ALA A 34 3.16 -8.82 11.35
C ALA A 34 1.93 -9.68 11.70
N ARG A 35 1.90 -10.33 12.88
CA ARG A 35 0.72 -11.09 13.33
C ARG A 35 -0.48 -10.19 13.58
N ALA A 36 -0.28 -9.00 14.13
CA ALA A 36 -1.36 -8.04 14.35
C ALA A 36 -1.94 -7.55 13.03
N ALA A 37 -1.08 -7.23 12.05
CA ALA A 37 -1.48 -6.83 10.71
C ALA A 37 -2.26 -7.94 9.98
N ILE A 38 -1.83 -9.20 10.10
CA ILE A 38 -2.58 -10.34 9.54
C ILE A 38 -3.99 -10.40 10.11
N LYS A 39 -4.14 -10.28 11.44
CA LYS A 39 -5.45 -10.28 12.10
C LYS A 39 -6.32 -9.10 11.66
N ALA A 40 -5.74 -7.91 11.51
CA ALA A 40 -6.45 -6.73 11.03
C ALA A 40 -7.02 -6.97 9.62
N VAL A 41 -6.16 -7.44 8.70
CA VAL A 41 -6.56 -7.80 7.33
C VAL A 41 -7.65 -8.86 7.32
N ASP A 42 -7.49 -9.95 8.09
CA ASP A 42 -8.49 -11.02 8.14
C ASP A 42 -9.84 -10.54 8.70
N SER A 43 -9.83 -9.63 9.67
CA SER A 43 -11.04 -9.12 10.31
C SER A 43 -11.87 -8.18 9.43
N ASN A 44 -11.27 -7.59 8.41
CA ASN A 44 -11.93 -6.63 7.51
C ASN A 44 -11.37 -6.73 6.08
N TYR A 45 -11.34 -7.94 5.55
CA TYR A 45 -10.62 -8.24 4.31
C TYR A 45 -11.08 -7.39 3.11
N ASP A 46 -12.39 -7.26 2.91
CA ASP A 46 -12.94 -6.50 1.77
C ASP A 46 -12.56 -5.03 1.81
N HIS A 47 -12.47 -4.44 3.01
CA HIS A 47 -11.97 -3.07 3.19
C HIS A 47 -10.51 -2.96 2.80
N HIS A 48 -9.66 -3.85 3.31
CA HIS A 48 -8.24 -3.83 2.96
C HIS A 48 -8.03 -4.10 1.46
N CYS A 49 -8.87 -4.91 0.82
CA CYS A 49 -8.80 -5.14 -0.62
C CYS A 49 -9.08 -3.87 -1.44
N ARG A 50 -10.11 -3.11 -1.07
CA ARG A 50 -10.42 -1.82 -1.71
C ARG A 50 -9.30 -0.81 -1.46
N ALA A 51 -8.90 -0.65 -0.20
CA ALA A 51 -7.82 0.26 0.16
C ALA A 51 -6.50 -0.08 -0.55
N ALA A 52 -6.21 -1.37 -0.76
CA ALA A 52 -5.03 -1.80 -1.50
C ALA A 52 -5.08 -1.34 -2.97
N ARG A 53 -6.25 -1.39 -3.60
CA ARG A 53 -6.46 -0.88 -4.96
C ARG A 53 -6.31 0.64 -4.99
N GLU A 54 -6.90 1.34 -4.03
CA GLU A 54 -6.84 2.81 -3.91
C GLU A 54 -5.39 3.30 -3.76
N VAL A 55 -4.59 2.67 -2.90
CA VAL A 55 -3.15 2.98 -2.78
C VAL A 55 -2.41 2.77 -4.10
N ALA A 56 -2.78 1.74 -4.88
CA ALA A 56 -2.18 1.52 -6.19
C ALA A 56 -2.52 2.62 -7.19
N GLU A 57 -3.78 3.06 -7.21
CA GLU A 57 -4.26 4.12 -8.12
C GLU A 57 -3.69 5.49 -7.75
N GLU A 58 -3.53 5.78 -6.47
CA GLU A 58 -3.03 7.09 -6.01
C GLU A 58 -1.51 7.23 -6.20
N TYR A 59 -0.73 6.20 -5.87
CA TYR A 59 0.73 6.31 -5.78
C TYR A 59 1.51 5.61 -6.90
N PHE A 60 0.88 4.70 -7.64
CA PHE A 60 1.56 3.84 -8.62
C PHE A 60 0.93 3.83 -10.00
N ASP A 61 -0.12 4.62 -10.24
CA ASP A 61 -0.74 4.74 -11.56
C ASP A 61 0.20 5.45 -12.55
N SER A 62 0.34 4.87 -13.74
CA SER A 62 1.18 5.44 -14.79
C SER A 62 0.69 6.81 -15.25
N ASP A 63 -0.63 7.04 -15.29
CA ASP A 63 -1.18 8.30 -15.76
C ASP A 63 -0.80 9.45 -14.82
N VAL A 64 -0.60 9.14 -13.53
CA VAL A 64 -0.14 10.09 -12.52
C VAL A 64 1.38 10.22 -12.57
N ILE A 65 2.09 9.11 -12.39
CA ILE A 65 3.54 9.14 -12.17
C ILE A 65 4.32 9.42 -13.45
N LEU A 66 3.98 8.76 -14.57
CA LEU A 66 4.70 8.95 -15.83
C LEU A 66 4.49 10.38 -16.36
N THR A 67 3.27 10.91 -16.27
CA THR A 67 2.98 12.31 -16.63
C THR A 67 3.85 13.27 -15.84
N ALA A 68 3.87 13.16 -14.51
CA ALA A 68 4.68 14.03 -13.66
C ALA A 68 6.20 13.90 -13.93
N LEU A 69 6.68 12.70 -14.28
CA LEU A 69 8.08 12.50 -14.66
C LEU A 69 8.43 13.19 -15.98
N LEU A 70 7.55 13.10 -16.99
CA LEU A 70 7.76 13.73 -18.29
C LEU A 70 7.74 15.26 -18.18
N GLU A 71 6.81 15.83 -17.41
CA GLU A 71 6.73 17.28 -17.17
C GLU A 71 7.98 17.84 -16.48
N ARG A 72 8.67 17.02 -15.67
CA ARG A 72 9.91 17.42 -14.97
C ARG A 72 11.18 17.25 -15.81
N ALA A 73 11.08 16.51 -16.92
CA ALA A 73 12.20 16.25 -17.82
C ALA A 73 12.31 17.28 -18.95
N THR A 74 11.27 18.10 -19.15
CA THR A 74 11.20 19.22 -20.11
C THR A 74 11.43 20.56 -19.41
#